data_AF-A0A972S269-F1
#
_entry.id   AF-A0A972S269-F1
#
_cell.length_a   1.000
_cell.length_b   1.000
_cell.length_c   1.000
_cell.angle_alpha   90.00
_cell.angle_beta   90.00
_cell.angle_gamma   90.00
#
_symmetry.space_group_name_H-M   'P 1'
#
loop_
_entity.id
_entity.type
_entity.pdbx_description
1 polymer ?
#
loop_
_entity_poly.entity_id
_entity_poly.type
_entity_poly.pdbx_seq_one_letter_code
_entity_poly.pdbx_strand_id
1 'polypeptide(L)'
;MADKAKYLQDFQNMKKTHEQQVLQLEFLLQNNRSHEEIEKEDAFCNFNVWALDNPMLEKLLGVQIYQKLITTHAQWHTYYKKILQILFEENRTGLLRKLFSSKPSPQAIDKAKAYFDDLQQATKELDHAIAVCERRLNALNESKFS
;
A
#
# COMPACT_ATOMS: atom_id res chain seq x y z
N MET A 1 -18.72 4.67 18.63
CA MET A 1 -17.76 5.58 19.29
C MET A 1 -16.41 5.34 18.66
N ALA A 2 -15.71 6.39 18.27
CA ALA A 2 -14.38 6.28 17.73
C ALA A 2 -13.43 5.94 18.90
N ASP A 3 -12.54 4.96 18.72
CA ASP A 3 -11.57 4.59 19.75
C ASP A 3 -10.18 4.96 19.24
N LYS A 4 -9.48 5.83 19.96
CA LYS A 4 -8.12 6.26 19.64
C LYS A 4 -7.17 5.05 19.51
N ALA A 5 -7.28 4.08 20.41
CA ALA A 5 -6.46 2.87 20.36
C ALA A 5 -6.72 2.09 19.07
N LYS A 6 -7.99 2.03 18.63
CA LYS A 6 -8.37 1.40 17.37
C LYS A 6 -7.74 2.11 16.17
N TYR A 7 -7.82 3.44 16.09
CA TYR A 7 -7.19 4.19 14.99
C TYR A 7 -5.68 3.95 14.92
N LEU A 8 -4.99 3.99 16.07
CA LEU A 8 -3.55 3.75 16.13
C LEU A 8 -3.22 2.31 15.70
N GLN A 9 -3.99 1.32 16.15
CA GLN A 9 -3.81 -0.06 15.75
C GLN A 9 -4.04 -0.25 14.24
N ASP A 10 -5.06 0.39 13.67
CA ASP A 10 -5.37 0.31 12.24
C ASP A 10 -4.24 0.94 11.40
N PHE A 11 -3.63 2.04 11.86
CA PHE A 11 -2.43 2.63 11.24
C PHE A 11 -1.22 1.69 11.27
N GLN A 12 -0.97 1.03 12.41
CA GLN A 12 0.12 0.06 12.55
C GLN A 12 -0.09 -1.17 11.66
N ASN A 13 -1.33 -1.66 11.55
CA ASN A 13 -1.69 -2.75 10.66
C ASN A 13 -1.43 -2.36 9.20
N MET A 14 -1.88 -1.17 8.80
CA MET A 14 -1.63 -0.65 7.46
C MET A 14 -0.14 -0.61 7.13
N LYS A 15 0.69 -0.11 8.04
CA LYS A 15 2.14 -0.08 7.85
C LYS A 15 2.72 -1.47 7.58
N LYS A 16 2.38 -2.44 8.44
CA LYS A 16 2.86 -3.83 8.31
C LYS A 16 2.44 -4.46 6.98
N THR A 17 1.20 -4.26 6.55
CA THR A 17 0.72 -4.80 5.27
C THR A 17 1.53 -4.26 4.09
N HIS A 18 1.80 -2.94 4.05
CA HIS A 18 2.59 -2.35 2.97
C HIS A 18 4.06 -2.81 3.02
N GLU A 19 4.67 -2.91 4.20
CA GLU A 19 6.02 -3.47 4.37
C GLU A 19 6.11 -4.91 3.85
N GLN A 20 5.15 -5.76 4.21
CA GLN A 20 5.08 -7.14 3.73
C GLN A 20 4.96 -7.23 2.20
N GLN A 21 4.13 -6.37 1.60
CA GLN A 21 3.97 -6.30 0.15
C GLN A 21 5.27 -5.87 -0.56
N VAL A 22 6.02 -4.92 0.01
CA VAL A 22 7.35 -4.53 -0.51
C VAL A 22 8.33 -5.69 -0.42
N LEU A 23 8.39 -6.40 0.71
CA LEU A 23 9.28 -7.56 0.89
C LEU A 23 8.95 -8.71 -0.07
N GLN A 24 7.66 -8.97 -0.30
CA GLN A 24 7.21 -9.94 -1.29
C GLN A 24 7.65 -9.53 -2.70
N LEU A 25 7.46 -8.27 -3.09
CA LEU A 25 7.96 -7.75 -4.37
C LEU A 25 9.47 -7.87 -4.51
N GLU A 26 10.23 -7.53 -3.48
CA GLU A 26 11.68 -7.67 -3.48
C GLU A 26 12.10 -9.12 -3.74
N PHE A 27 11.49 -10.06 -3.01
CA PHE A 27 11.77 -11.48 -3.17
C PHE A 27 11.49 -11.97 -4.60
N LEU A 28 10.39 -11.51 -5.22
CA LEU A 28 10.04 -11.89 -6.60
C LEU A 28 11.05 -11.35 -7.61
N LEU A 29 11.43 -10.08 -7.47
CA LEU A 29 12.39 -9.42 -8.36
C LEU A 29 13.79 -10.04 -8.26
N GLN A 30 14.16 -10.56 -7.09
CA GLN A 30 15.44 -11.25 -6.87
C GLN A 30 15.43 -12.71 -7.34
N ASN A 31 14.29 -13.41 -7.24
CA ASN A 31 14.21 -14.86 -7.46
C ASN A 31 13.55 -15.27 -8.78
N ASN A 32 13.05 -14.33 -9.60
CA ASN A 32 12.38 -14.61 -10.89
C ASN A 32 11.25 -15.66 -10.76
N ARG A 33 10.37 -15.41 -9.79
CA ARG A 33 9.28 -16.30 -9.35
C ARG A 33 7.96 -15.97 -10.07
N SER A 34 7.03 -16.93 -10.11
CA SER A 34 5.71 -16.72 -10.76
C SER A 34 4.70 -16.10 -9.78
N HIS A 35 3.62 -15.52 -10.30
CA HIS A 35 2.60 -14.85 -9.48
C HIS A 35 1.81 -15.80 -8.57
N GLU A 36 1.66 -17.08 -8.95
CA GLU A 36 0.99 -18.09 -8.11
C GLU A 36 1.69 -18.31 -6.76
N GLU A 37 2.98 -17.96 -6.65
CA GLU A 37 3.73 -17.97 -5.37
C GLU A 37 3.44 -16.72 -4.51
N ILE A 38 2.76 -15.71 -5.06
CA ILE A 38 2.34 -14.45 -4.39
C ILE A 38 0.91 -14.57 -3.86
N GLU A 39 0.08 -15.44 -4.43
CA GLU A 39 -1.30 -15.60 -4.00
C GLU A 39 -1.40 -16.40 -2.70
N LYS A 40 -1.55 -15.66 -1.58
CA LYS A 40 -2.58 -15.94 -0.56
C LYS A 40 -2.69 -14.92 0.58
N GLU A 41 -1.80 -13.94 0.70
CA GLU A 41 -1.87 -12.97 1.80
C GLU A 41 -2.05 -11.54 1.26
N ASP A 42 -3.30 -11.07 1.31
CA ASP A 42 -3.72 -9.66 1.26
C ASP A 42 -3.22 -8.80 0.09
N ALA A 43 -3.55 -9.21 -1.14
CA ALA A 43 -3.38 -8.40 -2.35
C ALA A 43 -4.21 -7.08 -2.36
N PHE A 44 -5.03 -6.84 -1.33
CA PHE A 44 -5.86 -5.65 -1.22
C PHE A 44 -5.59 -4.95 0.11
N CYS A 45 -4.87 -3.84 0.04
CA CYS A 45 -4.91 -2.85 1.12
C CYS A 45 -6.36 -2.39 1.29
N ASN A 46 -6.94 -2.64 2.46
CA ASN A 46 -8.32 -2.23 2.80
C ASN A 46 -8.41 -0.79 3.31
N PHE A 47 -7.34 -0.01 3.23
CA PHE A 47 -7.29 1.36 3.77
C PHE A 47 -8.38 2.25 3.20
N ASN A 48 -8.65 2.21 1.89
CA ASN A 48 -9.69 3.07 1.31
C ASN A 48 -11.08 2.74 1.85
N VAL A 49 -11.38 1.46 2.06
CA VAL A 49 -12.64 1.01 2.67
C VAL A 49 -12.69 1.45 4.14
N TRP A 50 -11.62 1.18 4.89
CA TRP A 50 -11.50 1.60 6.28
C TRP A 50 -11.63 3.13 6.46
N ALA A 51 -11.00 3.93 5.60
CA ALA A 51 -11.06 5.38 5.68
C ALA A 51 -12.48 5.91 5.39
N LEU A 52 -13.21 5.29 4.46
CA LEU A 52 -14.62 5.60 4.19
C LEU A 52 -15.52 5.22 5.37
N ASP A 53 -15.25 4.09 6.02
CA ASP A 53 -15.98 3.62 7.20
C ASP A 53 -15.67 4.46 8.46
N ASN A 54 -14.64 5.31 8.41
CA ASN A 54 -14.22 6.19 9.50
C ASN A 54 -14.28 7.67 9.10
N PRO A 55 -15.48 8.25 8.87
CA PRO A 55 -15.63 9.65 8.43
C PRO A 55 -15.10 10.68 9.43
N MET A 56 -14.93 10.29 10.69
CA MET A 56 -14.31 11.12 11.73
C MET A 56 -12.81 11.29 11.56
N LEU A 57 -12.15 10.44 10.77
CA LEU A 57 -10.71 10.44 10.58
C LEU A 57 -10.21 11.79 10.05
N GLU A 58 -10.88 12.35 9.02
CA GLU A 58 -10.53 13.66 8.47
C GLU A 58 -10.66 14.75 9.52
N LYS A 59 -11.72 14.73 10.34
CA LYS A 59 -11.94 15.71 11.41
C LYS A 59 -10.86 15.63 12.50
N LEU A 60 -10.42 14.43 12.87
CA LEU A 60 -9.39 14.21 13.89
C LEU A 60 -8.01 14.65 13.39
N LEU A 61 -7.66 14.28 12.16
CA LEU A 61 -6.38 14.61 11.56
C LEU A 61 -6.30 16.08 11.11
N GLY A 62 -7.43 16.65 10.70
CA GLY A 62 -7.48 17.89 9.95
C GLY A 62 -7.17 17.66 8.47
N VAL A 63 -7.77 18.51 7.61
CA VAL A 63 -7.77 18.36 6.15
C VAL A 63 -6.38 18.16 5.54
N GLN A 64 -5.37 18.91 6.00
CA GLN A 64 -4.02 18.84 5.44
C GLN A 64 -3.32 17.50 5.71
N ILE A 65 -3.39 17.01 6.95
CA ILE A 65 -2.78 15.72 7.34
C ILE A 65 -3.52 14.57 6.66
N TYR A 66 -4.85 14.62 6.67
CA TYR A 66 -5.68 13.63 6.00
C TYR A 66 -5.37 13.56 4.51
N GLN A 67 -5.36 14.69 3.81
CA GLN A 67 -5.12 14.71 2.38
C GLN A 67 -3.71 14.25 2.01
N LYS A 68 -2.69 14.62 2.81
CA LYS A 68 -1.33 14.09 2.62
C LYS A 68 -1.27 12.58 2.76
N LEU A 69 -1.97 12.00 3.74
CA LEU A 69 -2.08 10.55 3.92
C LEU A 69 -2.74 9.89 2.69
N ILE A 70 -3.91 10.36 2.27
CA ILE A 70 -4.64 9.79 1.11
C ILE A 70 -3.80 9.87 -0.17
N THR A 71 -3.19 11.03 -0.45
CA THR A 71 -2.40 11.22 -1.66
C THR A 71 -1.14 10.34 -1.66
N THR A 72 -0.45 10.23 -0.52
CA THR A 72 0.76 9.39 -0.42
C THR A 72 0.42 7.90 -0.56
N HIS A 73 -0.70 7.47 0.05
CA HIS A 73 -1.22 6.11 -0.09
C HIS A 73 -1.59 5.78 -1.56
N ALA A 74 -2.28 6.70 -2.25
CA ALA A 74 -2.62 6.52 -3.66
C ALA A 74 -1.38 6.46 -4.57
N GLN A 75 -0.35 7.27 -4.27
CA GLN A 75 0.92 7.25 -4.99
C GLN A 75 1.65 5.91 -4.81
N TRP A 76 1.69 5.38 -3.59
CA TRP A 76 2.25 4.06 -3.30
C TRP A 76 1.61 2.98 -4.16
N HIS A 77 0.27 2.94 -4.20
CA HIS A 77 -0.46 1.98 -5.02
C HIS A 77 -0.25 2.17 -6.53
N THR A 78 0.07 3.37 -6.98
CA THR A 78 0.39 3.63 -8.39
C THR A 78 1.67 2.91 -8.79
N TYR A 79 2.73 3.01 -7.98
CA TYR A 79 3.98 2.28 -8.23
C TYR A 79 3.82 0.78 -8.07
N TYR A 80 3.15 0.34 -6.99
CA TYR A 80 2.91 -1.08 -6.74
C TYR A 80 2.18 -1.75 -7.90
N LYS A 81 1.07 -1.13 -8.37
CA LYS A 81 0.33 -1.65 -9.54
C LYS A 81 1.22 -1.66 -10.78
N LYS A 82 1.95 -0.58 -11.06
CA LYS A 82 2.81 -0.50 -12.24
C LYS A 82 3.86 -1.62 -12.30
N ILE A 83 4.46 -1.97 -11.15
CA ILE A 83 5.37 -3.12 -11.04
C ILE A 83 4.66 -4.41 -11.41
N LEU A 84 3.48 -4.68 -10.85
CA LEU A 84 2.70 -5.87 -11.18
C LEU A 84 2.31 -5.93 -12.66
N GLN A 85 1.95 -4.78 -13.26
CA GLN A 85 1.63 -4.71 -14.70
C GLN A 85 2.85 -5.03 -15.57
N ILE A 86 4.02 -4.52 -15.22
CA ILE A 86 5.25 -4.84 -15.95
C ILE A 86 5.57 -6.33 -15.84
N LEU A 87 5.50 -6.89 -14.63
CA LEU A 87 5.85 -8.28 -14.38
C LEU A 87 4.87 -9.26 -15.03
N PHE A 88 3.58 -8.92 -15.09
CA PHE A 88 2.53 -9.90 -15.39
C PHE A 88 1.52 -9.48 -16.49
N GLU A 89 1.46 -8.21 -16.91
CA GLU A 89 0.49 -7.71 -17.91
C GLU A 89 1.10 -7.35 -19.28
N GLU A 90 2.41 -7.15 -19.43
CA GLU A 90 3.04 -6.73 -20.70
C GLU A 90 2.87 -7.71 -21.88
N ASN A 91 2.28 -8.89 -21.67
CA ASN A 91 2.06 -9.90 -22.71
C ASN A 91 0.60 -10.14 -23.14
N ARG A 92 -0.40 -9.28 -22.83
CA ARG A 92 -1.80 -9.55 -23.26
C ARG A 92 -2.59 -8.34 -23.78
N THR A 93 -2.64 -8.22 -25.11
CA THR A 93 -3.82 -7.68 -25.82
C THR A 93 -4.88 -8.79 -25.93
N GLY A 94 -6.01 -8.70 -25.23
CA GLY A 94 -7.19 -9.55 -25.46
C GLY A 94 -7.83 -10.22 -24.24
N LEU A 95 -9.09 -10.64 -24.39
CA LEU A 95 -10.06 -11.18 -23.41
C LEU A 95 -9.65 -12.49 -22.68
N LEU A 96 -8.36 -12.77 -22.53
CA LEU A 96 -7.84 -13.95 -21.82
C LEU A 96 -7.11 -13.51 -20.55
N ARG A 97 -7.85 -13.05 -19.55
CA ARG A 97 -7.35 -12.52 -18.26
C ARG A 97 -7.05 -13.59 -17.20
N LYS A 98 -7.01 -14.88 -17.55
CA LYS A 98 -7.20 -15.97 -16.57
C LYS A 98 -5.99 -16.81 -16.17
N LEU A 99 -4.75 -16.49 -16.56
CA LEU A 99 -3.59 -17.31 -16.14
C LEU A 99 -2.38 -16.42 -15.80
N PHE A 100 -2.23 -16.12 -14.51
CA PHE A 100 -1.08 -15.47 -13.88
C PHE A 100 0.09 -16.45 -13.65
N SER A 101 0.22 -17.53 -14.43
CA SER A 101 1.14 -18.64 -14.14
C SER A 101 2.53 -18.53 -14.80
N SER A 102 2.74 -17.60 -15.73
CA SER A 102 4.03 -17.46 -16.42
C SER A 102 5.00 -16.57 -15.64
N LYS A 103 6.23 -17.05 -15.44
CA LYS A 103 7.33 -16.26 -14.87
C LYS A 103 7.56 -14.98 -15.71
N PRO A 104 7.89 -13.84 -15.07
CA PRO A 104 8.26 -12.61 -15.78
C PRO A 104 9.47 -12.82 -16.70
N SER A 105 9.54 -12.07 -17.81
CA SER A 105 10.74 -12.05 -18.64
C SER A 105 11.88 -11.32 -17.93
N PRO A 106 13.16 -11.61 -18.24
CA PRO A 106 14.28 -10.83 -17.71
C PRO A 106 14.15 -9.32 -17.96
N GLN A 107 13.67 -8.91 -19.15
CA GLN A 107 13.45 -7.49 -19.46
C GLN A 107 12.36 -6.86 -18.58
N ALA A 108 11.27 -7.60 -18.30
CA ALA A 108 10.22 -7.14 -17.40
C ALA A 108 10.75 -6.97 -15.96
N ILE A 109 11.60 -7.89 -15.49
CA ILE A 109 12.24 -7.77 -14.16
C ILE A 109 13.11 -6.51 -14.09
N ASP A 110 13.96 -6.27 -15.09
CA ASP A 110 14.85 -5.11 -15.08
C ASP A 110 14.05 -3.79 -15.11
N LYS A 111 12.97 -3.75 -15.92
CA LYS A 111 12.06 -2.59 -15.95
C LYS A 111 11.32 -2.41 -14.62
N ALA A 112 10.89 -3.50 -13.98
CA ALA A 112 10.20 -3.46 -12.70
C ALA A 112 11.10 -3.00 -11.55
N LYS A 113 12.39 -3.38 -11.54
CA LYS A 113 13.38 -2.91 -10.56
C LYS A 113 13.51 -1.39 -10.54
N ALA A 114 13.47 -0.74 -11.71
CA ALA A 114 13.51 0.73 -11.76
C ALA A 114 12.32 1.38 -11.02
N TYR A 115 11.13 0.79 -11.10
CA TYR A 115 9.96 1.26 -10.35
C TYR A 115 9.94 0.77 -8.89
N PHE A 116 10.72 -0.25 -8.56
CA PHE A 116 10.83 -0.75 -7.19
C PHE A 116 11.54 0.25 -6.29
N ASP A 117 12.56 0.95 -6.79
CA ASP A 117 13.21 2.05 -6.06
C ASP A 117 12.20 3.18 -5.74
N ASP A 118 11.35 3.55 -6.72
CA ASP A 118 10.27 4.51 -6.53
C ASP A 118 9.24 4.03 -5.47
N LEU A 119 8.90 2.74 -5.49
CA LEU A 119 8.01 2.14 -4.50
C LEU A 119 8.62 2.17 -3.09
N GLN A 120 9.92 1.86 -2.95
CA GLN A 120 10.62 1.95 -1.67
C GLN A 120 10.62 3.38 -1.12
N GLN A 121 10.85 4.36 -1.98
CA GLN A 121 10.77 5.77 -1.59
C GLN A 121 9.35 6.16 -1.19
N ALA A 122 8.33 5.77 -1.97
CA ALA A 122 6.93 6.01 -1.64
C ALA A 122 6.52 5.32 -0.32
N THR A 123 7.11 4.17 0.02
CA THR A 123 6.89 3.47 1.29
C THR A 123 7.40 4.29 2.47
N LYS A 124 8.61 4.86 2.37
CA LYS A 124 9.15 5.76 3.40
C LYS A 124 8.29 7.00 3.59
N GLU A 125 7.76 7.55 2.50
CA GLU A 125 6.85 8.71 2.57
C GLU A 125 5.51 8.36 3.22
N LEU A 126 4.95 7.20 2.89
CA LEU A 126 3.71 6.71 3.49
C LEU A 126 3.90 6.48 5.00
N ASP A 127 4.99 5.83 5.39
CA ASP A 127 5.38 5.64 6.79
C ASP A 127 5.49 6.96 7.55
N HIS A 128 6.11 7.96 6.93
CA HIS A 128 6.20 9.29 7.53
C HIS A 128 4.82 9.93 7.69
N ALA A 129 3.95 9.83 6.68
CA ALA A 129 2.59 10.35 6.74
C ALA A 129 1.76 9.67 7.85
N ILE A 130 1.91 8.34 8.00
CA ILE A 130 1.30 7.58 9.09
C ILE A 130 1.80 8.07 10.45
N ALA A 131 3.11 8.22 10.62
CA ALA A 131 3.69 8.69 11.88
C ALA A 131 3.21 10.12 12.24
N VAL A 132 2.99 10.99 11.25
CA VAL A 132 2.35 12.30 11.46
C VAL A 132 0.91 12.13 11.96
N CYS A 133 0.13 11.22 11.37
CA CYS A 133 -1.23 10.93 11.82
C CYS A 133 -1.26 10.42 13.26
N GLU A 134 -0.39 9.48 13.60
CA GLU A 134 -0.29 8.91 14.95
C GLU A 134 0.09 9.97 15.99
N ARG A 135 1.08 10.83 15.68
CA ARG A 135 1.43 11.96 16.56
C ARG A 135 0.24 12.90 16.77
N ARG A 136 -0.52 13.18 15.71
CA ARG A 136 -1.72 14.02 15.79
C ARG A 136 -2.76 13.39 16.71
N LEU A 137 -3.11 12.12 16.49
CA LEU A 137 -4.09 11.43 17.32
C LEU A 137 -3.66 11.33 18.78
N ASN A 138 -2.37 11.10 19.04
CA ASN A 138 -1.82 11.07 20.40
C ASN A 138 -1.89 12.42 21.11
N ALA A 139 -1.76 13.53 20.39
CA ALA A 139 -1.89 14.87 20.95
C ALA A 139 -3.34 15.31 21.21
N LEU A 140 -4.33 14.60 20.67
CA LEU A 140 -5.75 14.89 20.94
C LEU A 140 -6.18 14.34 22.29
N ASN A 141 -7.05 15.10 22.96
CA ASN A 141 -7.75 14.65 24.16
C ASN A 141 -8.77 13.56 23.81
N GLU A 142 -8.95 12.56 24.68
CA GLU A 142 -9.87 11.43 24.49
C GLU A 142 -11.32 11.87 24.18
N SER A 143 -11.75 13.01 24.72
CA SER A 143 -13.07 13.62 24.42
C SER A 143 -13.30 13.95 22.93
N LYS A 144 -12.25 13.97 22.10
CA LYS A 144 -12.38 14.17 20.65
C LYS A 144 -12.81 12.91 19.90
N PHE A 145 -12.73 11.75 20.53
CA PHE A 145 -13.03 10.44 19.92
C PHE A 145 -14.43 9.90 20.29
N SER A 146 -15.04 10.45 21.34
CA SER A 146 -16.42 10.19 21.77
C SER A 146 -17.47 10.96 20.97
#